data_AF-A0A7C9LU69-F1
#
_entry.id   AF-A0A7C9LU69-F1
#
_cell.length_a   1.000
_cell.length_b   1.000
_cell.length_c   1.000
_cell.angle_alpha   90.00
_cell.angle_beta   90.00
_cell.angle_gamma   90.00
#
_symmetry.space_group_name_H-M   'P 1'
#
loop_
_entity.id
_entity.type
_entity.pdbx_description
1 polymer ?
#
loop_
_entity_poly.entity_id
_entity_poly.type
_entity_poly.pdbx_seq_one_letter_code
_entity_poly.pdbx_strand_id
1 'polypeptide(L)'
;MGALFFAAADGYVDDASEALQSTPVYVSSEVDGASALQDALLAQVGDDPIAVAVFSDNAALEASGPEIVSQLAETTGYDTIIVAVGDDLSAGSRVLDAGEAMQIANQAESGADSLGAALTETVQGVQAADEPAPLVGGGSGDGGGLGLGLGLVIGAAVLVAAGGAVFGVIRARRRRASSAGRLPDPISRHVANLRSLAAEYAQVGARGNAVAAQTANEMMGIAENIEELFVRLDRAGGGAGAGQRGIAAIEYDDTLRKLTAALDRDYLLDILTHPHLWDDPEDRVREVREAVVAVSGELVQNIKQVNARRGLHFQVSLDGLIGGRKELQEWERAFERASDGSVGELPPGGRASGAQEDVPPRSGD
;
A
#
# COMPACT_ATOMS: atom_id res chain seq x y z
N MET A 1 36.20 40.42 6.55
CA MET A 1 35.01 40.15 5.73
C MET A 1 34.98 38.67 5.44
N GLY A 2 34.37 37.88 6.32
CA GLY A 2 34.15 36.45 6.09
C GLY A 2 32.78 36.28 5.47
N ALA A 3 32.72 35.89 4.20
CA ALA A 3 31.48 35.51 3.56
C ALA A 3 31.06 34.16 4.14
N LEU A 4 30.01 34.16 4.97
CA LEU A 4 29.22 32.98 5.25
C LEU A 4 28.48 32.65 3.96
N PHE A 5 28.99 31.68 3.21
CA PHE A 5 28.21 30.99 2.19
C PHE A 5 27.11 30.23 2.91
N PHE A 6 25.87 30.73 2.85
CA PHE A 6 24.71 29.87 2.93
C PHE A 6 24.68 29.13 1.59
N ALA A 7 25.16 27.88 1.57
CA ALA A 7 24.77 26.96 0.52
C ALA A 7 23.24 26.95 0.50
N ALA A 8 22.65 27.17 -0.67
CA ALA A 8 21.25 26.86 -0.85
C ALA A 8 21.07 25.39 -0.42
N ALA A 9 19.98 25.09 0.28
CA ALA A 9 19.63 23.71 0.55
C ALA A 9 19.33 23.05 -0.81
N ASP A 10 20.35 22.45 -1.41
CA ASP A 10 20.17 21.51 -2.50
C ASP A 10 19.35 20.34 -1.93
N GLY A 11 18.35 19.89 -2.68
CA GLY A 11 17.37 18.91 -2.18
C GLY A 11 18.01 17.56 -1.92
N TYR A 12 17.37 16.70 -1.12
CA TYR A 12 17.91 15.38 -0.77
C TYR A 12 18.27 14.56 -2.01
N VAL A 13 17.45 14.65 -3.06
CA VAL A 13 17.66 13.91 -4.31
C VAL A 13 18.86 14.43 -5.10
N ASP A 14 19.12 15.74 -5.06
CA ASP A 14 20.27 16.34 -5.75
C ASP A 14 21.59 15.90 -5.11
N ASP A 15 21.65 15.89 -3.77
CA ASP A 15 22.81 15.41 -3.00
C ASP A 15 23.11 13.93 -3.32
N ALA A 16 22.07 13.09 -3.34
CA ALA A 16 22.22 11.68 -3.69
C ALA A 16 22.64 11.49 -5.15
N SER A 17 22.06 12.26 -6.07
CA SER A 17 22.40 12.24 -7.50
C SER A 17 23.86 12.61 -7.74
N GLU A 18 24.37 13.64 -7.06
CA GLU A 18 25.79 14.04 -7.15
C GLU A 18 26.70 12.96 -6.56
N ALA A 19 26.39 12.46 -5.36
CA ALA A 19 27.20 11.43 -4.72
C ALA A 19 27.25 10.14 -5.56
N LEU A 20 26.11 9.71 -6.10
CA LEU A 20 25.99 8.49 -6.88
C LEU A 20 26.76 8.52 -8.21
N GLN A 21 27.17 9.69 -8.71
CA GLN A 21 28.07 9.77 -9.87
C GLN A 21 29.50 9.27 -9.56
N SER A 22 29.86 9.18 -8.28
CA SER A 22 31.22 8.85 -7.83
C SER A 22 31.30 7.56 -7.01
N THR A 23 30.21 7.15 -6.37
CA THR A 23 30.13 5.97 -5.50
C THR A 23 28.76 5.29 -5.67
N PRO A 24 28.65 3.96 -5.70
CA PRO A 24 27.36 3.29 -5.87
C PRO A 24 26.45 3.38 -4.64
N VAL A 25 26.93 3.93 -3.52
CA VAL A 25 26.14 4.03 -2.28
C VAL A 25 26.18 5.44 -1.72
N TYR A 26 24.99 6.01 -1.50
CA TYR A 26 24.74 7.22 -0.75
C TYR A 26 23.90 6.90 0.50
N VAL A 27 24.31 7.42 1.65
CA VAL A 27 23.52 7.38 2.88
C VAL A 27 23.50 8.78 3.47
N SER A 28 22.30 9.35 3.64
CA SER A 28 22.13 10.68 4.22
C SER A 28 22.72 10.72 5.63
N SER A 29 23.39 11.84 5.96
CA SER A 29 23.97 12.06 7.28
C SER A 29 22.95 12.08 8.43
N GLU A 30 21.67 12.22 8.10
CA GLU A 30 20.55 12.18 9.05
C GLU A 30 20.14 10.76 9.45
N VAL A 31 20.62 9.73 8.74
CA VAL A 31 20.33 8.33 9.05
C VAL A 31 21.22 7.88 10.20
N ASP A 32 20.63 7.28 11.24
CA ASP A 32 21.38 6.75 12.37
C ASP A 32 22.39 5.69 11.91
N GLY A 33 23.67 5.90 12.25
CA GLY A 33 24.75 5.00 11.83
C GLY A 33 25.13 5.08 10.35
N ALA A 34 24.79 6.18 9.66
CA ALA A 34 25.00 6.39 8.22
C ALA A 34 26.34 5.86 7.68
N SER A 35 27.46 6.21 8.32
CA SER A 35 28.80 5.79 7.87
C SER A 35 28.99 4.27 7.92
N ALA A 36 28.52 3.60 8.97
CA ALA A 36 28.67 2.15 9.10
C ALA A 36 27.75 1.40 8.12
N LEU A 37 26.54 1.93 7.88
CA LEU A 37 25.61 1.40 6.89
C LEU A 37 26.17 1.57 5.47
N GLN A 38 26.74 2.74 5.15
CA GLN A 38 27.36 3.00 3.86
C GLN A 38 28.50 2.03 3.57
N ASP A 39 29.41 1.82 4.53
CA ASP A 39 30.52 0.87 4.38
C ASP A 39 30.03 -0.57 4.14
N ALA A 40 28.98 -0.99 4.86
CA ALA A 40 28.40 -2.33 4.70
C ALA A 40 27.75 -2.51 3.33
N LEU A 41 26.98 -1.52 2.85
CA LEU A 41 26.34 -1.54 1.55
C LEU A 41 27.37 -1.49 0.41
N LEU A 42 28.43 -0.69 0.55
CA LEU A 42 29.52 -0.65 -0.43
C LEU A 42 30.18 -2.01 -0.60
N ALA A 43 30.41 -2.73 0.49
CA ALA A 43 30.96 -4.08 0.45
C ALA A 43 30.01 -5.09 -0.21
N GLN A 44 28.70 -4.89 -0.10
CA GLN A 44 27.67 -5.79 -0.65
C GLN A 44 27.41 -5.54 -2.15
N VAL A 45 27.40 -4.28 -2.57
CA VAL A 45 27.16 -3.89 -3.97
C VAL A 45 28.36 -4.24 -4.86
N GLY A 46 29.59 -4.03 -4.38
CA GLY A 46 30.80 -4.35 -5.15
C GLY A 46 30.90 -3.54 -6.44
N ASP A 47 31.18 -4.24 -7.55
CA ASP A 47 31.35 -3.66 -8.90
C ASP A 47 30.08 -3.76 -9.77
N ASP A 48 28.96 -4.23 -9.20
CA ASP A 48 27.71 -4.40 -9.94
C ASP A 48 27.07 -3.06 -10.33
N PRO A 49 26.32 -2.98 -11.44
CA PRO A 49 25.65 -1.76 -11.89
C PRO A 49 24.39 -1.45 -11.05
N ILE A 50 24.52 -1.52 -9.73
CA ILE A 50 23.49 -1.26 -8.73
C ILE A 50 23.87 -0.01 -7.94
N ALA A 51 22.95 0.94 -7.80
CA ALA A 51 23.09 2.07 -6.89
C ALA A 51 22.10 1.97 -5.73
N VAL A 52 22.55 2.38 -4.54
CA VAL A 52 21.75 2.41 -3.31
C VAL A 52 21.76 3.81 -2.70
N ALA A 53 20.59 4.39 -2.49
CA ALA A 53 20.42 5.67 -1.80
C ALA A 53 19.54 5.49 -0.56
N VAL A 54 20.03 5.91 0.61
CA VAL A 54 19.30 5.80 1.88
C VAL A 54 19.09 7.19 2.47
N PHE A 55 17.84 7.52 2.77
CA PHE A 55 17.40 8.81 3.29
C PHE A 55 16.68 8.66 4.62
N SER A 56 16.64 9.75 5.40
CA SER A 56 15.73 9.88 6.53
C SER A 56 14.29 10.08 6.06
N ASP A 57 13.33 9.97 6.99
CA ASP A 57 11.91 10.24 6.73
C ASP A 57 11.65 11.65 6.15
N ASN A 58 12.58 12.59 6.34
CA ASN A 58 12.44 13.96 5.85
C ASN A 58 12.44 14.02 4.31
N ALA A 59 13.10 13.08 3.63
CA ALA A 59 13.12 13.05 2.17
C ALA A 59 11.72 12.76 1.58
N ALA A 60 10.84 12.07 2.33
CA ALA A 60 9.45 11.84 1.92
C ALA A 60 8.63 13.13 1.80
N LEU A 61 9.10 14.24 2.40
CA LEU A 61 8.50 15.56 2.26
C LEU A 61 8.79 16.20 0.89
N GLU A 62 9.86 15.76 0.21
CA GLU A 62 10.27 16.29 -1.09
C GLU A 62 9.77 15.42 -2.24
N ALA A 63 9.88 14.09 -2.11
CA ALA A 63 9.46 13.15 -3.14
C ALA A 63 9.18 11.76 -2.54
N SER A 64 8.30 11.01 -3.19
CA SER A 64 8.08 9.60 -2.83
C SER A 64 9.25 8.71 -3.26
N GLY A 65 9.45 7.57 -2.59
CA GLY A 65 10.49 6.60 -2.94
C GLY A 65 10.55 6.25 -4.43
N PRO A 66 9.41 5.93 -5.10
CA PRO A 66 9.38 5.68 -6.54
C PRO A 66 9.76 6.90 -7.41
N GLU A 67 9.39 8.12 -6.99
CA GLU A 67 9.81 9.34 -7.70
C GLU A 67 11.31 9.56 -7.58
N ILE A 68 11.90 9.33 -6.40
CA ILE A 68 13.34 9.39 -6.17
C ILE A 68 14.06 8.35 -7.04
N VAL A 69 13.56 7.10 -7.09
CA VAL A 69 14.09 6.05 -7.99
C VAL A 69 14.09 6.53 -9.44
N SER A 70 12.99 7.12 -9.92
CA SER A 70 12.89 7.62 -11.29
C SER A 70 13.90 8.74 -11.57
N GLN A 71 14.03 9.71 -10.65
CA GLN A 71 14.95 10.82 -10.80
C GLN A 71 16.42 10.35 -10.79
N LEU A 72 16.79 9.50 -9.83
CA LEU A 72 18.15 8.94 -9.76
C LEU A 72 18.47 8.06 -10.96
N ALA A 73 17.50 7.28 -11.47
CA ALA A 73 17.71 6.51 -12.68
C ALA A 73 18.07 7.41 -13.87
N GLU A 74 17.40 8.56 -14.02
CA GLU A 74 17.66 9.53 -15.09
C GLU A 74 19.04 10.18 -14.99
N THR A 75 19.59 10.33 -13.77
CA THR A 75 20.84 11.07 -13.54
C THR A 75 22.09 10.22 -13.30
N THR A 76 21.97 8.97 -12.84
CA THR A 76 23.12 8.19 -12.32
C THR A 76 23.59 7.03 -13.19
N GLY A 77 22.90 6.68 -14.27
CA GLY A 77 23.39 5.72 -15.27
C GLY A 77 23.47 4.24 -14.84
N TYR A 78 23.16 3.91 -13.57
CA TYR A 78 23.09 2.52 -13.09
C TYR A 78 21.94 1.75 -13.74
N ASP A 79 22.08 0.42 -13.78
CA ASP A 79 21.06 -0.48 -14.33
C ASP A 79 19.94 -0.71 -13.32
N THR A 80 20.28 -0.78 -12.03
CA THR A 80 19.33 -0.90 -10.93
C THR A 80 19.56 0.18 -9.87
N ILE A 81 18.48 0.81 -9.41
CA ILE A 81 18.46 1.80 -8.33
C ILE A 81 17.61 1.25 -7.19
N ILE A 82 18.16 1.26 -5.98
CA ILE A 82 17.48 0.93 -4.73
C ILE A 82 17.47 2.19 -3.87
N VAL A 83 16.31 2.58 -3.37
CA VAL A 83 16.08 3.73 -2.51
C VAL A 83 15.42 3.26 -1.22
N ALA A 84 15.91 3.74 -0.09
CA ALA A 84 15.22 3.66 1.18
C ALA A 84 14.92 5.07 1.69
N VAL A 85 13.67 5.32 2.09
CA VAL A 85 13.25 6.56 2.75
C VAL A 85 12.66 6.18 4.09
N GLY A 86 13.40 6.43 5.17
CA GLY A 86 13.01 5.88 6.47
C GLY A 86 13.12 4.36 6.47
N ASP A 87 12.02 3.70 6.84
CA ASP A 87 11.89 2.24 6.80
C ASP A 87 11.34 1.72 5.45
N ASP A 88 10.90 2.60 4.55
CA ASP A 88 10.25 2.21 3.29
C ASP A 88 11.27 2.00 2.16
N LEU A 89 11.19 0.85 1.49
CA LEU A 89 12.04 0.48 0.36
C LEU A 89 11.35 0.69 -0.99
N SER A 90 12.13 1.13 -1.97
CA SER A 90 11.70 1.29 -3.36
C SER A 90 12.84 0.92 -4.28
N ALA A 91 12.57 0.16 -5.36
CA ALA A 91 13.61 -0.20 -6.32
C ALA A 91 13.11 -0.22 -7.75
N GLY A 92 13.99 0.13 -8.68
CA GLY A 92 13.73 0.12 -10.12
C GLY A 92 14.93 -0.41 -10.88
N SER A 93 14.69 -1.19 -11.94
CA SER A 93 15.74 -1.75 -12.79
C SER A 93 15.38 -1.63 -14.27
N ARG A 94 16.40 -1.47 -15.11
CA ARG A 94 16.31 -1.45 -16.58
C ARG A 94 16.63 -2.81 -17.21
N VAL A 95 17.32 -3.67 -16.48
CA VAL A 95 17.83 -4.96 -16.97
C VAL A 95 17.00 -6.14 -16.48
N LEU A 96 16.40 -6.01 -15.29
CA LEU A 96 15.44 -6.98 -14.77
C LEU A 96 14.05 -6.80 -15.39
N ASP A 97 13.19 -7.82 -15.24
CA ASP A 97 11.81 -7.72 -15.69
C ASP A 97 11.10 -6.55 -14.98
N ALA A 98 10.16 -5.91 -15.68
CA ALA A 98 9.47 -4.75 -15.16
C ALA A 98 8.79 -5.05 -13.80
N GLY A 99 9.23 -4.35 -12.75
CA GLY A 99 8.74 -4.49 -11.38
C GLY A 99 9.43 -5.57 -10.54
N GLU A 100 10.36 -6.33 -11.11
CA GLU A 100 11.10 -7.39 -10.39
C GLU A 100 11.98 -6.82 -9.28
N ALA A 101 12.72 -5.74 -9.54
CA ALA A 101 13.52 -5.06 -8.52
C ALA A 101 12.67 -4.56 -7.34
N MET A 102 11.51 -3.97 -7.62
CA MET A 102 10.57 -3.52 -6.57
C MET A 102 10.00 -4.70 -5.78
N GLN A 103 9.70 -5.82 -6.45
CA GLN A 103 9.23 -7.03 -5.77
C GLN A 103 10.30 -7.59 -4.82
N ILE A 104 11.56 -7.63 -5.26
CA ILE A 104 12.69 -8.05 -4.42
C ILE A 104 12.80 -7.14 -3.19
N ALA A 105 12.71 -5.82 -3.38
CA ALA A 105 12.75 -4.84 -2.30
C ALA A 105 11.62 -5.04 -1.27
N ASN A 106 10.37 -5.15 -1.71
CA ASN A 106 9.22 -5.35 -0.83
C ASN A 106 9.29 -6.69 -0.07
N GLN A 107 9.82 -7.74 -0.71
CA GLN A 107 9.98 -9.05 -0.08
C GLN A 107 11.05 -9.01 1.02
N ALA A 108 12.17 -8.33 0.76
CA ALA A 108 13.23 -8.12 1.73
C ALA A 108 12.76 -7.27 2.91
N GLU A 109 12.05 -6.17 2.64
CA GLU A 109 11.46 -5.30 3.66
C GLU A 109 10.50 -6.06 4.58
N SER A 110 9.60 -6.87 4.01
CA SER A 110 8.63 -7.64 4.78
C SER A 110 9.26 -8.79 5.60
N GLY A 111 10.44 -9.26 5.18
CA GLY A 111 11.12 -10.43 5.76
C GLY A 111 12.22 -10.09 6.75
N ALA A 112 12.75 -8.88 6.71
CA ALA A 112 13.91 -8.47 7.47
C ALA A 112 13.55 -7.82 8.82
N ASP A 113 14.39 -8.06 9.83
CA ASP A 113 14.22 -7.49 11.17
C ASP A 113 14.74 -6.03 11.27
N SER A 114 15.34 -5.48 10.21
CA SER A 114 15.94 -4.14 10.19
C SER A 114 16.16 -3.62 8.75
N LEU A 115 16.22 -2.29 8.59
CA LEU A 115 16.52 -1.64 7.31
C LEU A 115 17.84 -2.13 6.67
N GLY A 116 18.91 -2.26 7.45
CA GLY A 116 20.19 -2.74 6.93
C GLY A 116 20.13 -4.19 6.40
N ALA A 117 19.37 -5.07 7.07
CA ALA A 117 19.12 -6.43 6.60
C ALA A 117 18.26 -6.43 5.32
N ALA A 118 17.21 -5.60 5.28
CA ALA A 118 16.33 -5.46 4.12
C ALA A 118 17.09 -4.95 2.88
N LEU A 119 17.93 -3.92 3.03
CA LEU A 119 18.78 -3.42 1.95
C LEU A 119 19.78 -4.47 1.47
N THR A 120 20.41 -5.20 2.40
CA THR A 120 21.36 -6.28 2.07
C THR A 120 20.68 -7.38 1.27
N GLU A 121 19.51 -7.85 1.72
CA GLU A 121 18.73 -8.89 1.04
C GLU A 121 18.20 -8.39 -0.33
N THR A 122 17.84 -7.11 -0.44
CA THR A 122 17.43 -6.49 -1.70
C THR A 122 18.55 -6.52 -2.73
N VAL A 123 19.77 -6.08 -2.35
CA VAL A 123 20.94 -6.09 -3.25
C VAL A 123 21.25 -7.52 -3.71
N GLN A 124 21.27 -8.49 -2.78
CA GLN A 124 21.53 -9.89 -3.11
C GLN A 124 20.46 -10.49 -4.03
N GLY A 125 19.19 -10.15 -3.80
CA GLY A 125 18.08 -10.61 -4.64
C GLY A 125 18.20 -10.06 -6.07
N VAL A 126 18.57 -8.79 -6.22
CA VAL A 126 18.79 -8.16 -7.54
C VAL A 126 19.96 -8.82 -8.26
N GLN A 127 21.10 -9.03 -7.56
CA GLN A 127 22.27 -9.71 -8.12
C GLN A 127 21.91 -11.11 -8.63
N ALA A 128 21.15 -11.87 -7.84
CA ALA A 128 20.72 -13.23 -8.21
C ALA A 128 19.74 -13.25 -9.39
N ALA A 129 18.91 -12.22 -9.55
CA ALA A 129 17.97 -12.11 -10.66
C ALA A 129 18.65 -11.69 -11.97
N ASP A 130 19.75 -10.94 -11.89
CA ASP A 130 20.54 -10.51 -13.05
C ASP A 130 21.48 -11.61 -13.58
N GLU A 131 21.68 -12.70 -12.83
CA GLU A 131 22.48 -13.83 -13.31
C GLU A 131 21.79 -14.54 -14.50
N PRO A 132 22.46 -14.64 -15.67
CA PRO A 132 21.88 -15.33 -16.81
C PRO A 132 21.67 -16.80 -16.49
N ALA A 133 20.43 -17.27 -16.69
CA ALA A 133 20.07 -18.68 -16.47
C ALA A 133 21.10 -19.61 -17.13
N PRO A 134 21.60 -20.64 -16.42
CA PRO A 134 22.59 -21.54 -16.99
C PRO A 134 22.00 -22.18 -18.24
N LEU A 135 22.69 -22.02 -19.36
CA LEU A 135 22.37 -22.69 -20.60
C LEU A 135 22.33 -24.20 -20.33
N VAL A 136 21.13 -24.76 -20.21
CA VAL A 136 20.93 -26.21 -20.18
C VAL A 136 21.33 -26.71 -21.57
N GLY A 137 22.61 -27.06 -21.69
CA GLY A 137 23.18 -27.70 -22.87
C GLY A 137 22.43 -28.99 -23.12
N GLY A 138 21.56 -28.97 -24.14
CA GLY A 138 20.89 -30.15 -24.67
C GLY A 138 21.89 -31.13 -25.26
N GLY A 139 22.50 -31.95 -24.40
CA GLY A 139 23.32 -33.09 -24.78
C GLY A 139 22.44 -34.32 -24.98
N SER A 140 22.18 -34.67 -26.24
CA SER A 140 21.73 -36.01 -26.61
C SER A 140 22.86 -37.01 -26.31
N GLY A 141 22.62 -37.98 -25.43
CA GLY A 141 23.62 -38.98 -25.09
C GLY A 141 23.05 -40.09 -24.21
N ASP A 142 22.73 -41.20 -24.85
CA ASP A 142 22.28 -42.48 -24.32
C ASP A 142 23.20 -43.04 -23.21
N GLY A 143 22.62 -43.71 -22.20
CA GLY A 143 23.33 -44.73 -21.41
C GLY A 143 23.45 -44.51 -19.89
N GLY A 144 22.43 -44.96 -19.16
CA GLY A 144 22.47 -45.61 -17.83
C GLY A 144 23.45 -45.15 -16.73
N GLY A 145 22.90 -44.63 -15.62
CA GLY A 145 23.58 -44.65 -14.31
C GLY A 145 23.16 -43.54 -13.35
N LEU A 146 22.21 -43.86 -12.45
CA LEU A 146 21.93 -43.28 -11.12
C LEU A 146 22.40 -41.83 -10.83
N GLY A 147 21.44 -40.90 -10.74
CA GLY A 147 21.62 -39.59 -10.12
C GLY A 147 20.28 -39.05 -9.59
N LEU A 148 20.21 -38.82 -8.28
CA LEU A 148 19.03 -38.44 -7.51
C LEU A 148 18.46 -37.06 -7.92
N GLY A 149 17.14 -36.98 -8.11
CA GLY A 149 16.41 -35.71 -8.25
C GLY A 149 14.91 -35.94 -8.08
N LEU A 150 14.39 -35.60 -6.90
CA LEU A 150 13.00 -35.76 -6.47
C LEU A 150 12.00 -35.15 -7.46
N GLY A 151 11.30 -36.01 -8.21
CA GLY A 151 10.07 -35.67 -8.93
C GLY A 151 8.87 -36.32 -8.25
N LEU A 152 8.04 -35.53 -7.57
CA LEU A 152 6.83 -36.02 -6.90
C LEU A 152 5.64 -36.00 -7.88
N VAL A 153 5.02 -37.17 -8.05
CA VAL A 153 3.87 -37.48 -8.91
C VAL A 153 2.57 -37.43 -8.08
N ILE A 154 1.42 -37.37 -8.79
CA ILE A 154 0.04 -37.81 -8.43
C ILE A 154 -0.92 -36.62 -8.20
N GLY A 155 -2.11 -36.51 -8.82
CA GLY A 155 -2.84 -37.40 -9.72
C GLY A 155 -4.27 -36.89 -9.95
N ALA A 156 -4.84 -37.18 -11.11
CA ALA A 156 -6.19 -36.82 -11.54
C ALA A 156 -7.28 -37.76 -10.98
N ALA A 157 -8.52 -37.27 -10.84
CA ALA A 157 -9.70 -38.12 -10.74
C ALA A 157 -10.91 -37.49 -11.46
N VAL A 158 -11.41 -38.20 -12.48
CA VAL A 158 -12.62 -37.93 -13.26
C VAL A 158 -13.72 -38.88 -12.78
N LEU A 159 -14.94 -38.38 -12.54
CA LEU A 159 -16.16 -39.20 -12.49
C LEU A 159 -17.32 -38.51 -13.20
N VAL A 160 -17.99 -39.28 -14.07
CA VAL A 160 -19.09 -38.93 -14.97
C VAL A 160 -20.41 -39.54 -14.46
N ALA A 161 -21.51 -38.79 -14.54
CA ALA A 161 -22.90 -39.18 -14.92
C ALA A 161 -23.90 -38.14 -14.34
N ALA A 162 -24.63 -37.30 -15.09
CA ALA A 162 -25.67 -37.47 -16.12
C ALA A 162 -27.12 -37.31 -15.57
N GLY A 163 -27.87 -36.30 -16.06
CA GLY A 163 -29.36 -36.29 -16.10
C GLY A 163 -30.13 -35.02 -15.70
N GLY A 164 -30.59 -34.21 -16.68
CA GLY A 164 -31.98 -33.68 -16.73
C GLY A 164 -32.36 -32.25 -16.24
N ALA A 165 -32.63 -31.36 -17.22
CA ALA A 165 -33.77 -30.41 -17.30
C ALA A 165 -33.80 -29.01 -16.57
N VAL A 166 -33.53 -27.96 -17.38
CA VAL A 166 -34.24 -26.65 -17.56
C VAL A 166 -34.22 -25.53 -16.48
N PHE A 167 -33.43 -25.56 -15.40
CA PHE A 167 -33.33 -24.39 -14.47
C PHE A 167 -31.90 -23.99 -14.04
N GLY A 168 -31.01 -23.78 -15.02
CA GLY A 168 -29.55 -23.86 -14.79
C GLY A 168 -28.65 -22.63 -14.95
N VAL A 169 -29.12 -21.43 -15.31
CA VAL A 169 -28.18 -20.33 -15.64
C VAL A 169 -27.65 -19.59 -14.41
N ILE A 170 -28.36 -19.55 -13.28
CA ILE A 170 -27.91 -18.78 -12.09
C ILE A 170 -27.00 -19.61 -11.16
N ARG A 171 -27.12 -20.94 -11.12
CA ARG A 171 -26.33 -21.78 -10.18
C ARG A 171 -24.94 -22.18 -10.72
N ALA A 172 -24.73 -22.14 -12.04
CA ALA A 172 -23.43 -22.40 -12.65
C ALA A 172 -22.40 -21.27 -12.42
N ARG A 173 -22.84 -20.05 -12.09
CA ARG A 173 -21.96 -18.95 -11.70
C ARG A 173 -21.48 -19.06 -10.25
N ARG A 174 -22.29 -19.63 -9.34
CA ARG A 174 -21.93 -19.83 -7.92
C ARG A 174 -21.00 -21.01 -7.65
N ARG A 175 -20.89 -22.01 -8.54
CA ARG A 175 -19.98 -23.17 -8.33
C ARG A 175 -18.67 -23.13 -9.12
N ARG A 176 -18.43 -22.10 -9.94
CA ARG A 176 -17.07 -21.76 -10.43
C ARG A 176 -16.29 -20.88 -9.47
N ALA A 177 -16.91 -20.43 -8.37
CA ALA A 177 -16.32 -19.57 -7.35
C ALA A 177 -15.62 -20.33 -6.20
N SER A 178 -15.41 -21.64 -6.31
CA SER A 178 -14.89 -22.44 -5.18
C SER A 178 -13.48 -23.00 -5.37
N SER A 179 -12.77 -22.67 -6.45
CA SER A 179 -11.34 -23.04 -6.57
C SER A 179 -10.53 -22.19 -7.56
N ALA A 180 -10.97 -20.97 -7.88
CA ALA A 180 -10.20 -20.00 -8.66
C ALA A 180 -10.41 -18.59 -8.07
N GLY A 181 -9.35 -18.02 -7.50
CA GLY A 181 -9.22 -16.59 -7.23
C GLY A 181 -10.09 -16.00 -6.11
N ARG A 182 -9.82 -16.33 -4.84
CA ARG A 182 -10.44 -15.59 -3.72
C ARG A 182 -9.79 -14.19 -3.67
N LEU A 183 -10.60 -13.14 -3.51
CA LEU A 183 -10.09 -11.80 -3.19
C LEU A 183 -9.11 -11.91 -2.00
N PRO A 184 -8.03 -11.10 -1.96
CA PRO A 184 -7.26 -10.93 -0.75
C PRO A 184 -8.17 -10.58 0.44
N ASP A 185 -7.87 -11.12 1.62
CA ASP A 185 -8.73 -10.96 2.80
C ASP A 185 -9.03 -9.49 3.15
N PRO A 186 -8.06 -8.55 3.11
CA PRO A 186 -8.33 -7.13 3.33
C PRO A 186 -9.35 -6.55 2.34
N ILE A 187 -9.12 -6.73 1.04
CA ILE A 187 -10.03 -6.31 -0.04
C ILE A 187 -11.43 -6.91 0.13
N SER A 188 -11.51 -8.19 0.50
CA SER A 188 -12.80 -8.87 0.69
C SER A 188 -13.64 -8.22 1.81
N ARG A 189 -12.98 -7.75 2.89
CA ARG A 189 -13.63 -7.04 3.99
C ARG A 189 -14.14 -5.67 3.53
N HIS A 190 -13.34 -4.91 2.80
CA HIS A 190 -13.76 -3.62 2.26
C HIS A 190 -14.92 -3.73 1.27
N VAL A 191 -14.89 -4.72 0.37
CA VAL A 191 -15.99 -5.00 -0.57
C VAL A 191 -17.28 -5.36 0.18
N ALA A 192 -17.18 -6.15 1.25
CA ALA A 192 -18.34 -6.47 2.08
C ALA A 192 -18.87 -5.22 2.80
N ASN A 193 -17.98 -4.34 3.30
CA ASN A 193 -18.36 -3.09 3.93
C ASN A 193 -19.07 -2.14 2.96
N LEU A 194 -18.52 -1.93 1.77
CA LEU A 194 -19.15 -1.12 0.71
C LEU A 194 -20.56 -1.61 0.37
N ARG A 195 -20.77 -2.93 0.29
CA ARG A 195 -22.11 -3.50 0.05
C ARG A 195 -23.07 -3.26 1.20
N SER A 196 -22.59 -3.32 2.44
CA SER A 196 -23.38 -2.99 3.62
C SER A 196 -23.80 -1.51 3.59
N LEU A 197 -22.83 -0.60 3.42
CA LEU A 197 -23.07 0.84 3.32
C LEU A 197 -24.01 1.17 2.16
N ALA A 198 -23.83 0.55 0.98
CA ALA A 198 -24.71 0.76 -0.16
C ALA A 198 -26.18 0.43 0.16
N ALA A 199 -26.44 -0.61 0.95
CA ALA A 199 -27.80 -0.96 1.38
C ALA A 199 -28.40 0.09 2.32
N GLU A 200 -27.59 0.75 3.13
CA GLU A 200 -28.04 1.82 4.04
C GLU A 200 -28.29 3.13 3.29
N TYR A 201 -27.37 3.49 2.39
CA TYR A 201 -27.54 4.62 1.48
C TYR A 201 -28.78 4.45 0.60
N ALA A 202 -29.07 3.23 0.12
CA ALA A 202 -30.28 2.94 -0.64
C ALA A 202 -31.55 3.15 0.20
N GLN A 203 -31.53 2.87 1.51
CA GLN A 203 -32.65 3.14 2.40
C GLN A 203 -32.88 4.64 2.64
N VAL A 204 -31.81 5.44 2.73
CA VAL A 204 -31.89 6.91 2.77
C VAL A 204 -32.40 7.43 1.42
N GLY A 205 -31.93 6.85 0.32
CA GLY A 205 -32.38 7.17 -1.03
C GLY A 205 -33.87 6.90 -1.27
N ALA A 206 -34.39 5.78 -0.78
CA ALA A 206 -35.81 5.44 -0.85
C ALA A 206 -36.71 6.44 -0.10
N ARG A 207 -36.15 7.22 0.84
CA ARG A 207 -36.83 8.31 1.56
C ARG A 207 -36.77 9.66 0.84
N GLY A 208 -36.21 9.70 -0.37
CA GLY A 208 -36.20 10.88 -1.24
C GLY A 208 -34.86 11.58 -1.38
N ASN A 209 -33.78 11.08 -0.76
CA ASN A 209 -32.45 11.66 -0.94
C ASN A 209 -31.78 11.10 -2.21
N ALA A 210 -31.85 11.86 -3.30
CA ALA A 210 -31.29 11.45 -4.60
C ALA A 210 -29.77 11.23 -4.55
N VAL A 211 -29.04 12.00 -3.74
CA VAL A 211 -27.59 11.86 -3.59
C VAL A 211 -27.28 10.50 -2.94
N ALA A 212 -27.96 10.15 -1.87
CA ALA A 212 -27.77 8.86 -1.21
C ALA A 212 -28.09 7.68 -2.15
N ALA A 213 -29.16 7.78 -2.94
CA ALA A 213 -29.50 6.76 -3.95
C ALA A 213 -28.42 6.61 -5.02
N GLN A 214 -27.85 7.72 -5.49
CA GLN A 214 -26.77 7.70 -6.47
C GLN A 214 -25.49 7.09 -5.89
N THR A 215 -25.08 7.53 -4.70
CA THR A 215 -23.88 7.01 -4.02
C THR A 215 -24.01 5.51 -3.73
N ALA A 216 -25.19 5.01 -3.37
CA ALA A 216 -25.43 3.56 -3.23
C ALA A 216 -25.12 2.78 -4.52
N ASN A 217 -25.53 3.29 -5.68
CA ASN A 217 -25.24 2.65 -6.96
C ASN A 217 -23.75 2.71 -7.31
N GLU A 218 -23.08 3.83 -6.99
CA GLU A 218 -21.64 4.01 -7.21
C GLU A 218 -20.82 3.04 -6.34
N MET A 219 -21.17 2.88 -5.05
CA MET A 219 -20.55 1.89 -4.16
C MET A 219 -20.68 0.46 -4.68
N MET A 220 -21.87 0.09 -5.17
CA MET A 220 -22.10 -1.24 -5.76
C MET A 220 -21.26 -1.44 -7.03
N GLY A 221 -21.16 -0.41 -7.88
CA GLY A 221 -20.32 -0.43 -9.07
C GLY A 221 -18.83 -0.61 -8.74
N ILE A 222 -18.32 0.08 -7.71
CA ILE A 222 -16.94 -0.07 -7.23
C ILE A 222 -16.70 -1.50 -6.72
N ALA A 223 -17.59 -2.02 -5.88
CA ALA A 223 -17.49 -3.39 -5.36
C ALA A 223 -17.46 -4.45 -6.47
N GLU A 224 -18.30 -4.31 -7.49
CA GLU A 224 -18.34 -5.20 -8.66
C GLU A 224 -17.07 -5.09 -9.52
N ASN A 225 -16.59 -3.86 -9.76
CA ASN A 225 -15.40 -3.63 -10.56
C ASN A 225 -14.12 -4.14 -9.87
N ILE A 226 -14.01 -4.00 -8.54
CA ILE A 226 -12.89 -4.58 -7.76
C ILE A 226 -12.87 -6.10 -7.92
N GLU A 227 -14.00 -6.77 -7.70
CA GLU A 227 -14.09 -8.22 -7.89
C GLU A 227 -13.69 -8.62 -9.32
N GLU A 228 -14.19 -7.91 -10.32
CA GLU A 228 -13.88 -8.19 -11.71
C GLU A 228 -12.40 -7.95 -12.06
N LEU A 229 -11.79 -6.90 -11.50
CA LEU A 229 -10.36 -6.61 -11.67
C LEU A 229 -9.51 -7.77 -11.14
N PHE A 230 -9.72 -8.20 -9.89
CA PHE A 230 -8.95 -9.29 -9.29
C PHE A 230 -9.18 -10.62 -10.02
N VAL A 231 -10.42 -10.89 -10.44
CA VAL A 231 -10.73 -12.05 -11.25
C VAL A 231 -10.01 -12.02 -12.61
N ARG A 232 -9.80 -10.83 -13.20
CA ARG A 232 -9.03 -10.68 -14.45
C ARG A 232 -7.53 -10.81 -14.21
N LEU A 233 -7.02 -10.27 -13.11
CA LEU A 233 -5.63 -10.45 -12.70
C LEU A 233 -5.31 -11.93 -12.48
N ASP A 234 -6.22 -12.69 -11.84
CA ASP A 234 -6.08 -14.14 -11.70
C ASP A 234 -6.02 -14.87 -13.04
N ARG A 235 -6.87 -14.48 -14.01
CA ARG A 235 -6.90 -15.11 -15.34
C ARG A 235 -5.74 -14.69 -16.24
N ALA A 236 -5.24 -13.47 -16.06
CA ALA A 236 -4.03 -12.99 -16.72
C ALA A 236 -2.76 -13.66 -16.17
N GLY A 237 -2.88 -14.37 -15.02
CA GLY A 237 -1.85 -15.15 -14.35
C GLY A 237 -1.30 -16.32 -15.17
N GLY A 238 -0.41 -16.00 -16.10
CA GLY A 238 0.82 -16.76 -16.35
C GLY A 238 1.99 -15.79 -16.17
N GLY A 239 2.92 -16.09 -15.25
CA GLY A 239 4.07 -15.21 -14.94
C GLY A 239 3.66 -13.89 -14.27
N ALA A 240 3.78 -12.78 -15.00
CA ALA A 240 3.59 -11.39 -14.57
C ALA A 240 2.23 -11.04 -13.92
N GLY A 241 1.19 -11.88 -14.08
CA GLY A 241 -0.14 -11.62 -13.50
C GLY A 241 -0.23 -11.84 -11.98
N ALA A 242 0.70 -12.61 -11.38
CA ALA A 242 0.72 -12.87 -9.94
C ALA A 242 1.23 -11.66 -9.14
N GLY A 243 2.30 -11.00 -9.60
CA GLY A 243 2.84 -9.78 -8.99
C GLY A 243 1.87 -8.60 -9.09
N GLN A 244 1.22 -8.43 -10.24
CA GLN A 244 0.19 -7.39 -10.43
C GLN A 244 -1.00 -7.56 -9.49
N ARG A 245 -1.36 -8.80 -9.12
CA ARG A 245 -2.41 -9.06 -8.14
C ARG A 245 -2.00 -8.58 -6.74
N GLY A 246 -0.75 -8.82 -6.34
CA GLY A 246 -0.21 -8.40 -5.05
C GLY A 246 -0.16 -6.88 -4.91
N ILE A 247 0.39 -6.20 -5.91
CA ILE A 247 0.45 -4.73 -5.95
C ILE A 247 -0.96 -4.15 -5.92
N ALA A 248 -1.87 -4.67 -6.76
CA ALA A 248 -3.27 -4.24 -6.72
C ALA A 248 -3.91 -4.48 -5.35
N ALA A 249 -3.54 -5.55 -4.62
CA ALA A 249 -4.07 -5.81 -3.29
C ALA A 249 -3.67 -4.73 -2.28
N ILE A 250 -2.43 -4.25 -2.33
CA ILE A 250 -1.92 -3.22 -1.42
C ILE A 250 -2.55 -1.86 -1.75
N GLU A 251 -2.48 -1.46 -3.01
CA GLU A 251 -2.99 -0.16 -3.48
C GLU A 251 -4.50 0.00 -3.26
N TYR A 252 -5.26 -1.04 -3.58
CA TYR A 252 -6.70 -1.01 -3.35
C TYR A 252 -7.08 -1.19 -1.88
N ASP A 253 -6.22 -1.74 -1.02
CA ASP A 253 -6.52 -1.80 0.42
C ASP A 253 -6.54 -0.39 1.00
N ASP A 254 -5.50 0.40 0.75
CA ASP A 254 -5.43 1.79 1.22
C ASP A 254 -6.54 2.66 0.62
N THR A 255 -6.72 2.57 -0.71
CA THR A 255 -7.78 3.31 -1.42
C THR A 255 -9.16 2.98 -0.88
N LEU A 256 -9.48 1.69 -0.70
CA LEU A 256 -10.78 1.28 -0.20
C LEU A 256 -10.96 1.62 1.28
N ARG A 257 -9.91 1.56 2.09
CA ARG A 257 -9.95 2.01 3.50
C ARG A 257 -10.37 3.47 3.59
N LYS A 258 -9.67 4.37 2.90
CA LYS A 258 -9.96 5.82 2.85
C LYS A 258 -11.36 6.08 2.30
N LEU A 259 -11.73 5.41 1.21
CA LEU A 259 -13.05 5.54 0.62
C LEU A 259 -14.16 5.09 1.59
N THR A 260 -13.99 3.95 2.28
CA THR A 260 -14.99 3.46 3.23
C THR A 260 -15.14 4.37 4.44
N ALA A 261 -14.06 5.01 4.92
CA ALA A 261 -14.13 5.99 5.99
C ALA A 261 -14.90 7.25 5.56
N ALA A 262 -14.63 7.77 4.36
CA ALA A 262 -15.36 8.91 3.80
C ALA A 262 -16.84 8.60 3.52
N LEU A 263 -17.19 7.35 3.25
CA LEU A 263 -18.55 6.89 3.00
C LEU A 263 -19.27 6.39 4.26
N ASP A 264 -18.63 6.45 5.41
CA ASP A 264 -19.13 5.79 6.60
C ASP A 264 -20.41 6.44 7.16
N ARG A 265 -21.08 5.69 8.03
CA ARG A 265 -22.28 6.10 8.75
C ARG A 265 -22.09 7.41 9.50
N ASP A 266 -20.91 7.59 10.07
CA ASP A 266 -20.60 8.71 10.96
C ASP A 266 -20.07 9.95 10.19
N TYR A 267 -19.89 9.86 8.87
CA TYR A 267 -19.44 10.98 8.05
C TYR A 267 -20.43 11.32 6.92
N LEU A 268 -20.24 10.83 5.69
CA LEU A 268 -21.09 11.24 4.58
C LEU A 268 -22.55 10.84 4.79
N LEU A 269 -22.82 9.67 5.38
CA LEU A 269 -24.20 9.26 5.61
C LEU A 269 -24.87 10.17 6.64
N ASP A 270 -24.15 10.54 7.72
CA ASP A 270 -24.65 11.46 8.72
C ASP A 270 -24.91 12.85 8.12
N ILE A 271 -23.98 13.39 7.32
CA ILE A 271 -24.15 14.66 6.60
C ILE A 271 -25.43 14.63 5.74
N LEU A 272 -25.70 13.51 5.06
CA LEU A 272 -26.88 13.36 4.20
C LEU A 272 -28.19 13.24 5.00
N THR A 273 -28.15 12.76 6.24
CA THR A 273 -29.34 12.63 7.10
C THR A 273 -29.56 13.80 8.03
N HIS A 274 -28.49 14.49 8.43
CA HIS A 274 -28.50 15.57 9.42
C HIS A 274 -27.63 16.77 8.96
N PRO A 275 -27.90 17.36 7.78
CA PRO A 275 -27.01 18.39 7.19
C PRO A 275 -26.83 19.64 8.05
N HIS A 276 -27.78 19.93 8.95
CA HIS A 276 -27.76 21.08 9.84
C HIS A 276 -26.76 20.95 11.01
N LEU A 277 -26.18 19.77 11.22
CA LEU A 277 -25.17 19.51 12.26
C LEU A 277 -23.73 19.67 11.76
N TRP A 278 -23.57 19.93 10.47
CA TRP A 278 -22.27 19.99 9.80
C TRP A 278 -22.03 21.37 9.20
N ASP A 279 -20.79 21.82 9.26
CA ASP A 279 -20.34 23.01 8.54
C ASP A 279 -20.10 22.65 7.06
N ASP A 280 -20.58 23.51 6.17
CA ASP A 280 -20.46 23.38 4.71
C ASP A 280 -20.87 21.98 4.16
N PRO A 281 -22.08 21.47 4.49
CA PRO A 281 -22.48 20.11 4.17
C PRO A 281 -22.51 19.85 2.65
N GLU A 282 -22.86 20.86 1.85
CA GLU A 282 -22.90 20.74 0.38
C GLU A 282 -21.51 20.54 -0.22
N ASP A 283 -20.50 21.28 0.28
CA ASP A 283 -19.12 21.16 -0.18
C ASP A 283 -18.50 19.84 0.22
N ARG A 284 -18.74 19.38 1.45
CA ARG A 284 -18.27 18.06 1.92
C ARG A 284 -18.88 16.92 1.12
N VAL A 285 -20.19 16.98 0.85
CA VAL A 285 -20.87 16.00 -0.01
C VAL A 285 -20.29 16.01 -1.42
N ARG A 286 -20.03 17.19 -1.99
CA ARG A 286 -19.42 17.31 -3.32
C ARG A 286 -18.03 16.70 -3.36
N GLU A 287 -17.17 16.98 -2.38
CA GLU A 287 -15.81 16.46 -2.28
C GLU A 287 -15.78 14.92 -2.24
N VAL A 288 -16.55 14.30 -1.34
CA VAL A 288 -16.58 12.83 -1.24
C VAL A 288 -17.10 12.21 -2.55
N ARG A 289 -18.07 12.84 -3.21
CA ARG A 289 -18.60 12.35 -4.49
C ARG A 289 -17.60 12.47 -5.62
N GLU A 290 -16.83 13.55 -5.67
CA GLU A 290 -15.73 13.70 -6.64
C GLU A 290 -14.69 12.58 -6.45
N ALA A 291 -14.34 12.24 -5.21
CA ALA A 291 -13.46 11.12 -4.90
C ALA A 291 -14.06 9.76 -5.33
N VAL A 292 -15.33 9.50 -5.04
CA VAL A 292 -16.03 8.27 -5.48
C VAL A 292 -16.00 8.12 -7.01
N VAL A 293 -16.26 9.21 -7.74
CA VAL A 293 -16.24 9.23 -9.21
C VAL A 293 -14.82 8.98 -9.73
N ALA A 294 -13.80 9.58 -9.12
CA ALA A 294 -12.41 9.38 -9.49
C ALA A 294 -11.98 7.92 -9.31
N VAL A 295 -12.23 7.32 -8.14
CA VAL A 295 -11.90 5.92 -7.86
C VAL A 295 -12.62 4.97 -8.82
N SER A 296 -13.91 5.21 -9.08
CA SER A 296 -14.68 4.41 -10.03
C SER A 296 -14.12 4.51 -11.46
N GLY A 297 -13.74 5.71 -11.89
CA GLY A 297 -13.12 5.96 -13.19
C GLY A 297 -11.78 5.24 -13.34
N GLU A 298 -10.93 5.33 -12.32
CA GLU A 298 -9.62 4.67 -12.28
C GLU A 298 -9.75 3.15 -12.34
N LEU A 299 -10.65 2.56 -11.53
CA LEU A 299 -10.96 1.13 -11.56
C LEU A 299 -11.30 0.63 -12.97
N VAL A 300 -12.13 1.38 -13.70
CA VAL A 300 -12.48 1.04 -15.08
C VAL A 300 -11.27 1.13 -16.01
N GLN A 301 -10.39 2.11 -15.84
CA GLN A 301 -9.15 2.20 -16.62
C GLN A 301 -8.20 1.04 -16.31
N ASN A 302 -8.04 0.69 -15.04
CA ASN A 302 -7.19 -0.40 -14.60
C ASN A 302 -7.69 -1.75 -15.16
N ILE A 303 -9.01 -1.98 -15.16
CA ILE A 303 -9.61 -3.14 -15.84
C ILE A 303 -9.31 -3.14 -17.35
N LYS A 304 -9.38 -1.98 -18.02
CA LYS A 304 -9.04 -1.86 -19.45
C LYS A 304 -7.55 -2.15 -19.71
N GLN A 305 -6.65 -1.70 -18.84
CA GLN A 305 -5.21 -1.96 -18.95
C GLN A 305 -4.90 -3.46 -18.81
N VAL A 306 -5.49 -4.14 -17.81
CA VAL A 306 -5.36 -5.60 -17.64
C VAL A 306 -5.86 -6.33 -18.88
N ASN A 307 -6.99 -5.89 -19.46
CA ASN A 307 -7.50 -6.48 -20.70
C ASN A 307 -6.58 -6.28 -21.90
N ALA A 308 -5.91 -5.13 -21.97
CA ALA A 308 -4.93 -4.83 -22.99
C ALA A 308 -3.59 -5.56 -22.76
N ARG A 309 -3.47 -6.36 -21.68
CA ARG A 309 -2.22 -7.01 -21.22
C ARG A 309 -1.09 -6.01 -20.99
N ARG A 310 -1.44 -4.77 -20.66
CA ARG A 310 -0.48 -3.76 -20.19
C ARG A 310 -0.40 -3.86 -18.67
N GLY A 311 0.75 -3.51 -18.11
CA GLY A 311 0.88 -3.35 -16.67
C GLY A 311 -0.17 -2.38 -16.14
N LEU A 312 -0.62 -2.61 -14.91
CA LEU A 312 -1.44 -1.65 -14.19
C LEU A 312 -0.61 -0.42 -13.88
N HIS A 313 -1.05 0.75 -14.34
CA HIS A 313 -0.50 2.04 -13.98
C HIS A 313 -1.44 2.67 -12.95
N PHE A 314 -1.07 2.58 -11.68
CA PHE A 314 -1.73 3.29 -10.59
C PHE A 314 -1.31 4.76 -10.69
N GLN A 315 -2.10 5.53 -11.43
CA GLN A 315 -1.91 6.96 -11.59
C GLN A 315 -2.85 7.62 -10.57
N VAL A 316 -2.27 8.24 -9.53
CA VAL A 316 -2.92 9.10 -8.53
C VAL A 316 -3.30 8.40 -7.21
N SER A 317 -2.47 8.61 -6.18
CA SER A 317 -2.85 8.46 -4.78
C SER A 317 -3.98 9.45 -4.45
N LEU A 318 -5.02 8.98 -3.76
CA LEU A 318 -6.19 9.77 -3.31
C LEU A 318 -5.84 10.99 -2.44
N ASP A 319 -4.57 11.15 -2.05
CA ASP A 319 -4.04 12.24 -1.22
C ASP A 319 -4.20 13.63 -1.87
N GLY A 320 -4.27 13.69 -3.20
CA GLY A 320 -4.55 14.93 -3.93
C GLY A 320 -6.03 15.24 -4.19
N LEU A 321 -6.95 14.29 -3.94
CA LEU A 321 -8.36 14.37 -4.35
C LEU A 321 -9.35 14.51 -3.18
N ILE A 322 -8.95 14.11 -1.98
CA ILE A 322 -9.64 14.45 -0.73
C ILE A 322 -8.82 15.56 -0.11
N GLY A 323 -9.20 16.81 -0.34
CA GLY A 323 -8.38 17.97 -0.10
C GLY A 323 -7.89 18.07 1.35
N GLY A 324 -6.58 18.04 1.55
CA GLY A 324 -5.81 19.21 2.02
C GLY A 324 -6.28 19.96 3.28
N ARG A 325 -7.06 19.36 4.18
CA ARG A 325 -7.32 19.96 5.49
C ARG A 325 -6.67 19.12 6.58
N LYS A 326 -5.77 19.79 7.30
CA LYS A 326 -5.21 19.38 8.61
C LYS A 326 -6.27 18.77 9.53
N GLU A 327 -7.54 19.14 9.39
CA GLU A 327 -8.66 18.56 10.12
C GLU A 327 -8.84 17.05 9.89
N LEU A 328 -8.78 16.50 8.66
CA LEU A 328 -8.93 15.04 8.46
C LEU A 328 -7.75 14.25 9.05
N GLN A 329 -6.54 14.79 8.99
CA GLN A 329 -5.35 14.22 9.65
C GLN A 329 -5.38 14.42 11.18
N GLU A 330 -6.00 15.49 11.68
CA GLU A 330 -6.25 15.70 13.12
C GLU A 330 -7.35 14.77 13.64
N TRP A 331 -8.33 14.44 12.79
CA TRP A 331 -9.38 13.44 13.03
C TRP A 331 -8.82 12.01 13.05
N GLU A 332 -7.94 11.62 12.10
CA GLU A 332 -7.20 10.35 12.12
C GLU A 332 -6.37 10.22 13.42
N ARG A 333 -5.61 11.27 13.77
CA ARG A 333 -4.85 11.32 15.05
C ARG A 333 -5.73 11.32 16.29
N ALA A 334 -6.94 11.86 16.24
CA ALA A 334 -7.88 11.86 17.38
C ALA A 334 -8.53 10.48 17.55
N PHE A 335 -8.77 9.77 16.44
CA PHE A 335 -9.35 8.44 16.41
C PHE A 335 -8.35 7.35 16.83
N GLU A 336 -7.09 7.42 16.37
CA GLU A 336 -5.99 6.55 16.84
C GLU A 336 -5.78 6.71 18.36
N ARG A 337 -5.80 7.96 18.86
CA ARG A 337 -5.67 8.24 20.29
C ARG A 337 -6.85 7.72 21.13
N ALA A 338 -8.04 7.59 20.53
CA ALA A 338 -9.22 7.05 21.18
C ALA A 338 -9.29 5.51 21.13
N SER A 339 -8.69 4.89 20.10
CA SER A 339 -8.66 3.44 19.92
C SER A 339 -7.53 2.75 20.69
N ASP A 340 -6.40 3.44 20.91
CA ASP A 340 -5.34 3.01 21.85
C ASP A 340 -5.68 3.33 23.33
N GLY A 341 -6.77 4.05 23.57
CA GLY A 341 -7.13 4.63 24.86
C GLY A 341 -8.13 3.82 25.69
N SER A 342 -7.87 2.55 26.03
CA SER A 342 -8.42 2.00 27.28
C SER A 342 -7.57 0.86 27.84
N VAL A 343 -6.72 1.16 28.84
CA VAL A 343 -6.84 0.75 30.26
C VAL A 343 -5.63 1.31 31.04
N GLY A 344 -5.89 2.17 32.02
CA GLY A 344 -4.92 2.72 33.00
C GLY A 344 -4.77 4.22 32.83
N GLU A 345 -5.21 5.11 33.71
CA GLU A 345 -5.22 5.04 35.16
C GLU A 345 -6.29 6.01 35.68
N LEU A 346 -7.18 5.52 36.54
CA LEU A 346 -8.05 6.37 37.35
C LEU A 346 -7.14 7.26 38.23
N PRO A 347 -7.36 8.58 38.30
CA PRO A 347 -6.55 9.45 39.14
C PRO A 347 -6.67 8.99 40.61
N PRO A 348 -5.56 8.76 41.32
CA PRO A 348 -5.63 8.40 42.73
C PRO A 348 -6.28 9.57 43.48
N GLY A 349 -7.38 9.26 44.15
CA GLY A 349 -8.15 10.19 44.95
C GLY A 349 -7.25 11.03 45.84
N GLY A 350 -7.40 12.35 45.67
CA GLY A 350 -6.85 13.34 46.59
C GLY A 350 -7.33 13.03 48.00
N ARG A 351 -6.44 12.47 48.82
CA ARG A 351 -6.59 12.48 50.26
C ARG A 351 -6.52 13.93 50.71
N ALA A 352 -7.68 14.50 51.00
CA ALA A 352 -7.81 15.70 51.80
C ALA A 352 -7.19 15.44 53.18
N SER A 353 -5.98 15.98 53.38
CA SER A 353 -5.30 16.06 54.67
C SER A 353 -5.41 17.48 55.17
N GLY A 354 -6.07 17.66 56.33
CA GLY A 354 -5.80 18.79 57.22
C GLY A 354 -6.68 20.03 57.07
N ALA A 355 -7.99 19.91 57.31
CA ALA A 355 -8.74 21.02 57.88
C ALA A 355 -8.42 21.07 59.38
N GLN A 356 -7.49 21.94 59.75
CA GLN A 356 -7.19 22.29 61.13
C GLN A 356 -8.35 23.15 61.64
N GLU A 357 -9.14 22.59 62.55
CA GLU A 357 -10.17 23.30 63.34
C GLU A 357 -9.52 24.44 64.11
N ASP A 358 -9.80 25.67 63.68
CA ASP A 358 -9.50 26.89 64.42
C ASP A 358 -10.59 27.08 65.49
N VAL A 359 -10.26 26.66 66.71
CA VAL A 359 -11.11 26.79 67.91
C VAL A 359 -10.90 28.20 68.48
N PRO A 360 -11.92 29.08 68.56
CA PRO A 360 -11.78 30.34 69.27
C PRO A 360 -11.77 30.11 70.79
N PRO A 361 -10.93 30.80 71.57
CA PRO A 361 -10.91 30.65 73.02
C PRO A 361 -12.19 31.21 73.63
N ARG A 362 -12.78 30.39 74.51
CA ARG A 362 -13.80 30.79 75.47
C ARG A 362 -13.31 31.97 76.31
N SER A 363 -14.18 32.96 76.43
CA SER A 363 -14.20 33.97 77.47
C SER A 363 -14.09 33.31 78.85
N GLY A 364 -13.12 33.78 79.65
CA GLY A 364 -13.08 33.57 81.09
C GLY A 364 -13.71 34.76 81.81
N ASP A 365 -14.52 34.44 82.82
CA ASP A 365 -14.62 35.22 84.06
C ASP A 365 -13.31 35.08 84.88
#